data_AF-A0A3M8RMY0-F1
#
_entry.id   AF-A0A3M8RMY0-F1
#
_cell.length_a   1.000
_cell.length_b   1.000
_cell.length_c   1.000
_cell.angle_alpha   90.00
_cell.angle_beta   90.00
_cell.angle_gamma   90.00
#
_symmetry.space_group_name_H-M   'P 1'
#
loop_
_entity.id
_entity.type
_entity.pdbx_description
1 polymer ?
#
loop_
_entity_poly.entity_id
_entity_poly.type
_entity_poly.pdbx_seq_one_letter_code
_entity_poly.pdbx_strand_id
1 'polypeptide(L)' 'MSQWPSLKARLVLAALFRIGWRVKRQSGSHRTLTRPNWPDVVFAFHDGEEIGPRMLARLAKQTGLSPEDLR' A
#
# COMPACT_ATOMS: atom_id res chain seq x y z
N MET A 1 19.29 -7.43 -1.61
CA MET A 1 18.05 -6.97 -2.28
C MET A 1 16.89 -7.44 -1.44
N SER A 2 16.07 -6.54 -0.89
CA SER A 2 14.87 -6.92 -0.15
C SER A 2 13.92 -7.64 -1.10
N GLN A 3 13.75 -8.95 -0.90
CA GLN A 3 12.84 -9.75 -1.70
C GLN A 3 11.43 -9.44 -1.21
N TRP A 4 10.62 -8.81 -2.05
CA TRP A 4 9.22 -8.53 -1.73
C TRP A 4 8.40 -9.82 -1.86
N PRO A 5 7.55 -10.17 -0.89
CA PRO A 5 6.63 -11.30 -1.02
C PRO A 5 5.48 -10.96 -1.98
N SER A 6 4.66 -11.95 -2.30
CA SER A 6 3.28 -11.71 -2.75
C SER A 6 2.34 -11.66 -1.55
N LEU A 7 1.46 -10.66 -1.48
CA LEU A 7 0.51 -10.53 -0.38
C LEU A 7 -0.86 -10.07 -0.85
N LYS A 8 -1.90 -10.43 -0.08
CA LYS A 8 -3.25 -9.90 -0.29
C LYS A 8 -3.26 -8.38 -0.12
N ALA A 9 -3.97 -7.69 -1.01
CA ALA A 9 -4.09 -6.23 -1.02
C ALA A 9 -4.59 -5.67 0.31
N ARG A 10 -5.51 -6.37 0.99
CA ARG A 10 -5.98 -5.98 2.33
C ARG A 10 -4.85 -5.88 3.37
N LEU A 11 -3.84 -6.76 3.29
CA LEU A 11 -2.71 -6.76 4.22
C LEU A 11 -1.77 -5.60 3.93
N VAL A 12 -1.51 -5.34 2.65
CA VAL A 12 -0.72 -4.18 2.21
C VAL A 12 -1.39 -2.87 2.64
N LEU A 13 -2.71 -2.76 2.46
CA LEU A 13 -3.44 -1.59 2.90
C LEU A 13 -3.40 -1.40 4.43
N ALA A 14 -3.54 -2.49 5.19
CA ALA A 14 -3.40 -2.45 6.64
C ALA A 14 -2.01 -1.96 7.07
N ALA A 15 -0.94 -2.44 6.40
CA ALA A 15 0.43 -1.98 6.65
C ALA A 15 0.60 -0.47 6.35
N LEU A 16 0.03 0.02 5.23
CA LEU A 16 0.03 1.46 4.93
C LEU A 16 -0.65 2.27 6.05
N PHE A 17 -1.77 1.79 6.60
CA PHE A 17 -2.41 2.47 7.71
C PHE A 17 -1.58 2.46 8.99
N ARG A 18 -0.83 1.39 9.27
CA ARG A 18 0.10 1.31 10.42
C ARG A 18 1.20 2.35 10.32
N ILE A 19 1.77 2.58 9.13
CA ILE A 19 2.84 3.58 8.92
C ILE A 19 2.32 5.02 8.76
N GLY A 20 1.02 5.25 9.01
CA GLY A 20 0.43 6.58 9.08
C GLY A 20 -0.32 7.06 7.84
N TRP A 21 -0.53 6.22 6.82
CA TRP A 21 -1.45 6.56 5.74
C TRP A 21 -2.90 6.55 6.23
N ARG A 22 -3.73 7.39 5.63
CA ARG A 22 -5.17 7.48 5.90
C ARG A 22 -5.94 7.61 4.60
N VAL A 23 -7.20 7.16 4.58
CA VAL A 23 -8.07 7.37 3.42
C VAL A 23 -8.46 8.84 3.37
N LYS A 24 -8.10 9.53 2.27
CA LYS A 24 -8.55 10.88 1.96
C LYS A 24 -9.91 10.88 1.29
N ARG A 25 -10.13 9.94 0.36
CA ARG A 25 -11.41 9.69 -0.33
C ARG A 25 -11.44 8.29 -0.92
N GLN A 26 -12.64 7.77 -1.17
CA GLN A 26 -12.84 6.49 -1.83
C GLN A 26 -13.93 6.59 -2.89
N SER A 27 -13.74 5.93 -4.03
CA SER A 27 -14.75 5.73 -5.08
C SER A 27 -14.63 4.29 -5.59
N GLY A 28 -15.67 3.48 -5.36
CA GLY A 28 -15.60 2.05 -5.61
C GLY A 28 -14.48 1.38 -4.82
N SER A 29 -13.65 0.57 -5.50
CA SER A 29 -12.46 -0.07 -4.94
C SER A 29 -11.23 0.83 -4.85
N HIS A 30 -11.26 2.01 -5.48
CA HIS A 30 -10.15 2.95 -5.47
C HIS A 30 -10.16 3.81 -4.21
N ARG A 31 -9.07 3.74 -3.43
CA ARG A 31 -8.85 4.55 -2.23
C ARG A 31 -7.72 5.54 -2.50
N THR A 32 -7.97 6.84 -2.41
CA THR A 32 -6.89 7.85 -2.36
C THR A 32 -6.41 7.94 -0.92
N LEU A 33 -5.12 7.69 -0.70
CA LEU A 33 -4.45 7.72 0.58
C LEU A 33 -3.63 8.99 0.73
N THR A 34 -3.55 9.51 1.95
CA THR A 34 -2.74 10.68 2.30
C THR A 34 -1.92 10.43 3.56
N ARG A 35 -0.77 11.09 3.65
CA ARG A 35 0.15 11.07 4.81
C ARG A 35 0.89 12.42 4.86
N PRO A 36 1.04 13.06 6.04
CA PRO A 36 1.74 14.35 6.13
C PRO A 36 3.13 14.30 5.51
N ASN A 37 3.48 15.32 4.72
CA ASN A 37 4.75 15.44 3.99
C ASN A 37 4.98 14.40 2.88
N TRP A 38 3.95 13.66 2.48
CA TRP A 38 3.97 12.76 1.33
C TRP A 38 2.92 13.18 0.29
N PRO A 39 3.17 12.93 -1.01
CA PRO A 39 2.13 13.06 -2.03
C PRO A 39 0.98 12.08 -1.78
N ASP A 40 -0.22 12.42 -2.22
CA ASP A 40 -1.34 11.48 -2.20
C ASP A 40 -1.06 10.29 -3.13
N VAL A 41 -1.48 9.10 -2.70
CA VAL A 41 -1.30 7.85 -3.46
C VAL A 41 -2.65 7.19 -3.70
N VAL A 42 -2.91 6.74 -4.92
CA VAL A 42 -4.11 5.95 -5.23
C VAL A 42 -3.82 4.47 -5.02
N PHE A 43 -4.52 3.86 -4.08
CA PHE A 43 -4.54 2.41 -3.84
C PHE A 43 -5.76 1.82 -4.55
N ALA A 44 -5.52 1.20 -5.70
CA ALA A 44 -6.55 0.72 -6.62
C ALA A 44 -6.58 -0.82 -6.70
N PHE A 45 -6.76 -1.46 -5.55
CA PHE A 45 -6.84 -2.91 -5.44
C PHE A 45 -8.08 -3.33 -4.66
N HIS A 46 -8.74 -4.38 -5.12
CA HIS A 46 -9.76 -5.08 -4.34
C HIS A 46 -9.09 -5.87 -3.21
N ASP A 47 -9.75 -5.95 -2.05
CA ASP A 47 -9.18 -6.53 -0.83
C ASP A 47 -8.72 -8.00 -1.00
N GLY A 48 -9.34 -8.74 -1.93
CA GLY A 48 -9.02 -10.14 -2.26
C GLY A 48 -7.90 -10.34 -3.28
N GLU A 49 -7.45 -9.29 -3.96
CA GLU A 49 -6.37 -9.38 -4.96
C GLU A 49 -5.03 -9.65 -4.29
N GLU A 50 -4.13 -10.30 -5.03
CA GLU A 50 -2.75 -10.47 -4.63
C GLU A 50 -1.87 -9.44 -5.34
N ILE A 51 -1.05 -8.73 -4.57
CA ILE A 51 -0.06 -7.80 -5.08
C ILE A 51 1.27 -8.53 -5.13
N GLY A 52 1.80 -8.73 -6.34
CA GLY A 52 3.07 -9.40 -6.53
C GLY A 52 4.30 -8.53 -6.24
N PRO A 53 5.49 -9.14 -6.16
CA PRO A 53 6.74 -8.51 -5.70
C PRO A 53 7.10 -7.22 -6.44
N ARG A 54 6.95 -7.21 -7.77
CA ARG A 54 7.30 -6.05 -8.61
C ARG A 54 6.40 -4.85 -8.31
N MET A 55 5.11 -5.09 -8.09
CA MET A 55 4.15 -4.03 -7.80
C MET A 55 4.29 -3.52 -6.37
N LEU A 56 4.52 -4.43 -5.41
CA LEU A 56 4.88 -4.07 -4.03
C LEU A 56 6.13 -3.20 -3.97
N ALA A 57 7.19 -3.55 -4.70
CA ALA A 57 8.40 -2.73 -4.78
C ALA A 57 8.15 -1.33 -5.35
N ARG A 58 7.23 -1.20 -6.31
CA ARG A 58 6.83 0.11 -6.86
C ARG A 58 6.05 0.93 -5.83
N LEU A 59 5.09 0.30 -5.16
CA LEU A 59 4.28 0.93 -4.13
C LEU A 59 5.13 1.39 -2.95
N ALA A 60 6.12 0.60 -2.54
CA ALA A 60 7.09 0.93 -1.50
C ALA A 60 7.82 2.25 -1.76
N LYS A 61 8.29 2.45 -3.00
CA LYS A 61 8.97 3.71 -3.39
C LYS A 61 8.09 4.95 -3.24
N GLN A 62 6.77 4.81 -3.40
CA GLN A 62 5.83 5.93 -3.33
C GLN A 62 5.25 6.14 -1.94
N THR A 63 5.27 5.11 -1.10
CA THR A 63 4.56 5.11 0.19
C THR A 63 5.46 5.09 1.41
N GLY A 64 6.75 4.78 1.21
CA GLY A 64 7.69 4.52 2.30
C GLY A 64 7.46 3.17 2.99
N LEU A 65 6.62 2.29 2.41
CA LEU A 65 6.44 0.93 2.89
C LEU A 65 7.76 0.16 2.81
N SER A 66 8.06 -0.61 3.84
CA SER A 66 9.19 -1.54 3.90
C SER A 66 8.70 -2.99 4.05
N PRO A 67 9.53 -3.99 3.74
CA PRO A 67 9.18 -5.39 3.98
C PRO A 67 8.92 -5.73 5.46
N GLU A 68 9.44 -4.93 6.39
CA GLU A 68 9.27 -5.14 7.83
C GLU A 68 7.86 -4.76 8.29
N ASP A 69 7.22 -3.79 7.63
CA ASP A 69 5.84 -3.37 7.90
C ASP A 69 4.80 -4.43 7.52
N LEU A 70 5.22 -5.43 6.74
CA LEU A 70 4.38 -6.54 6.25
C LEU A 70 4.39 -7.77 7.17
N ARG A 71 5.12 -7.69 8.30
CA ARG A 71 5.13 -8.74 9.33
C ARG A 71 3.94 -8.64 10.29
#